data_AF-A0A9P5U2C3-F1
#
_entry.id   AF-A0A9P5U2C3-F1
#
_cell.length_a   1.000
_cell.length_b   1.000
_cell.length_c   1.000
_cell.angle_alpha   90.00
_cell.angle_beta   90.00
_cell.angle_gamma   90.00
#
_symmetry.space_group_name_H-M   'P 1'
#
loop_
_entity.id
_entity.type
_entity.pdbx_description
1 polymer ?
#
loop_
_entity_poly.entity_id
_entity_poly.type
_entity_poly.pdbx_seq_one_letter_code
_entity_poly.pdbx_strand_id
1 'polypeptide(L)'
;PHHPVAPKQIPMEKLFGLDVDDAIWQDVGLDGDGDTLNPPLWLCDDQVRNGIRSVLLRDRCDEELCRLMNELLTQREWFSEEWQIVVDCIETVEDEDLVYQLKECRHFLLEICVTWKRFLDGIRNEELLPAWGPSQEDLKTARRHFNSDILSNLSEDDEDFSSGEEDFDEDNLDIGLIERMEALNVNVNQTVDSIFD
;
A
#
# COMPACT_ATOMS: atom_id res chain seq x y z
N PRO A 1 -18.54 -33.59 22.88
CA PRO A 1 -19.00 -32.77 21.74
C PRO A 1 -20.28 -32.01 22.12
N HIS A 2 -20.16 -30.71 22.41
CA HIS A 2 -21.34 -29.87 22.65
C HIS A 2 -21.93 -29.45 21.31
N HIS A 3 -23.22 -29.73 21.13
CA HIS A 3 -23.97 -29.34 19.95
C HIS A 3 -24.14 -27.81 19.93
N PRO A 4 -24.06 -27.14 18.77
CA PRO A 4 -24.34 -25.71 18.69
C PRO A 4 -25.79 -25.44 19.07
N VAL A 5 -25.99 -24.70 20.15
CA VAL A 5 -27.31 -24.23 20.61
C VAL A 5 -27.56 -22.87 19.98
N ALA A 6 -28.73 -22.69 19.37
CA ALA A 6 -29.11 -21.42 18.76
C ALA A 6 -29.22 -20.31 19.84
N PRO A 7 -28.64 -19.11 19.60
CA PRO A 7 -28.80 -17.98 20.51
C PRO A 7 -30.28 -17.60 20.69
N LYS A 8 -30.63 -17.09 21.87
CA LYS A 8 -31.96 -16.54 22.12
C LYS A 8 -32.18 -15.29 21.27
N GLN A 9 -33.39 -15.12 20.73
CA GLN A 9 -33.75 -13.95 19.94
C GLN A 9 -33.67 -12.67 20.80
N ILE A 10 -33.07 -11.62 20.23
CA ILE A 10 -32.92 -10.32 20.91
C ILE A 10 -34.21 -9.51 20.74
N PRO A 11 -34.84 -9.03 21.82
CA PRO A 11 -36.04 -8.19 21.73
C PRO A 11 -35.67 -6.79 21.22
N MET A 12 -35.97 -6.54 19.94
CA MET A 12 -35.65 -5.29 19.22
C MET A 12 -36.23 -4.02 19.86
N GLU A 13 -37.38 -4.15 20.54
CA GLU A 13 -38.08 -3.03 21.20
C GLU A 13 -37.30 -2.44 22.38
N LYS A 14 -36.36 -3.19 22.95
CA LYS A 14 -35.51 -2.78 24.09
C LYS A 14 -34.02 -2.68 23.74
N LEU A 15 -33.67 -2.88 22.47
CA LEU A 15 -32.27 -2.90 22.02
C LEU A 15 -31.53 -1.58 22.27
N PHE A 16 -32.24 -0.46 22.34
CA PHE A 16 -31.66 0.87 22.61
C PHE A 16 -31.93 1.37 24.04
N GLY A 17 -32.63 0.57 24.85
CA GLY A 17 -32.91 0.82 26.27
C GLY A 17 -32.19 -0.21 27.13
N LEU A 18 -30.95 -0.53 26.77
CA LEU A 18 -30.16 -1.59 27.37
C LEU A 18 -29.75 -1.26 28.80
N ASP A 19 -30.14 -2.11 29.73
CA ASP A 19 -29.68 -2.11 31.12
C ASP A 19 -28.59 -3.19 31.31
N VAL A 20 -27.77 -3.06 32.35
CA VAL A 20 -26.69 -4.03 32.67
C VAL A 20 -27.28 -5.42 33.01
N ASP A 21 -28.53 -5.46 33.48
CA ASP A 21 -29.25 -6.70 33.78
C ASP A 21 -29.93 -7.34 32.55
N ASP A 22 -29.85 -6.73 31.36
CA ASP A 22 -30.49 -7.29 30.16
C ASP A 22 -29.79 -8.56 29.67
N ALA A 23 -30.59 -9.52 29.20
CA ALA A 23 -30.13 -10.83 28.77
C ALA A 23 -29.13 -10.83 27.59
N ILE A 24 -28.82 -9.68 26.99
CA ILE A 24 -27.71 -9.59 26.03
C ILE A 24 -26.34 -9.60 26.72
N TRP A 25 -26.29 -9.22 28.00
CA TRP A 25 -25.14 -9.36 28.90
C TRP A 25 -25.10 -10.75 29.53
N GLN A 26 -25.61 -11.75 28.83
CA GLN A 26 -25.51 -13.14 29.23
C GLN A 26 -24.03 -13.48 29.44
N ASP A 27 -23.65 -13.71 30.70
CA ASP A 27 -22.34 -14.18 31.19
C ASP A 27 -21.94 -15.57 30.64
N VAL A 28 -22.37 -15.92 29.43
CA VAL A 28 -22.09 -17.21 28.80
C VAL A 28 -20.58 -17.32 28.59
N GLY A 29 -19.93 -18.10 29.47
CA GLY A 29 -18.48 -18.28 29.48
C GLY A 29 -17.73 -17.53 30.59
N LEU A 30 -18.44 -16.82 31.47
CA LEU A 30 -17.89 -16.18 32.68
C LEU A 30 -18.25 -16.95 33.96
N ASP A 31 -19.00 -18.05 33.83
CA ASP A 31 -19.36 -18.98 34.88
C ASP A 31 -18.06 -19.55 35.52
N GLY A 32 -17.78 -19.13 36.76
CA GLY A 32 -16.60 -19.54 37.53
C GLY A 32 -16.59 -21.00 37.99
N ASP A 33 -17.56 -21.81 37.58
CA ASP A 33 -17.68 -23.22 37.95
C ASP A 33 -17.38 -24.11 36.74
N GLY A 34 -16.10 -24.47 36.56
CA GLY A 34 -15.76 -25.77 35.98
C GLY A 34 -14.52 -25.90 35.10
N ASP A 35 -14.08 -24.87 34.38
CA ASP A 35 -12.88 -24.96 33.50
C ASP A 35 -12.27 -23.58 33.15
N THR A 36 -12.72 -22.50 33.78
CA THR A 36 -12.33 -21.10 33.53
C THR A 36 -11.05 -20.67 34.25
N LEU A 37 -10.35 -21.58 34.94
CA LEU A 37 -9.10 -21.26 35.66
C LEU A 37 -7.93 -20.91 34.74
N ASN A 38 -7.97 -21.38 33.49
CA ASN A 38 -6.95 -21.08 32.47
C ASN A 38 -7.61 -20.42 31.26
N PRO A 39 -7.72 -19.08 31.23
CA PRO A 39 -8.17 -18.37 30.05
C PRO A 39 -7.31 -18.73 28.82
N PRO A 40 -7.87 -18.69 27.60
CA PRO A 40 -7.12 -19.05 26.41
C PRO A 40 -5.91 -18.14 26.25
N LEU A 41 -4.79 -18.69 25.78
CA LEU A 41 -3.51 -17.98 25.75
C LEU A 41 -3.54 -16.68 24.92
N TRP A 42 -4.36 -16.62 23.86
CA TRP A 42 -4.55 -15.37 23.10
C TRP A 42 -5.18 -14.24 23.93
N LEU A 43 -5.80 -14.54 25.06
CA LEU A 43 -6.38 -13.56 25.98
C LEU A 43 -5.40 -13.13 27.07
N CYS A 44 -4.61 -14.07 27.60
CA CYS A 44 -3.82 -13.85 28.83
C CYS A 44 -2.29 -13.97 28.69
N ASP A 45 -1.78 -14.35 27.51
CA ASP A 45 -0.34 -14.42 27.23
C ASP A 45 0.04 -13.36 26.19
N ASP A 46 0.82 -12.37 26.61
CA ASP A 46 1.32 -11.29 25.75
C ASP A 46 2.18 -11.77 24.60
N GLN A 47 2.98 -12.82 24.80
CA GLN A 47 3.81 -13.40 23.76
C GLN A 47 2.94 -14.05 22.69
N VAL A 48 1.87 -14.74 23.09
CA VAL A 48 0.91 -15.32 22.14
C VAL A 48 0.18 -14.21 21.38
N ARG A 49 -0.25 -13.14 22.05
CA ARG A 49 -0.89 -11.98 21.38
C ARG A 49 0.03 -11.31 20.38
N ASN A 50 1.28 -11.09 20.76
CA ASN A 50 2.29 -10.47 19.90
C ASN A 50 2.65 -11.39 18.74
N GLY A 51 2.77 -12.69 18.97
CA GLY A 51 2.96 -13.69 17.91
C GLY A 51 1.83 -13.69 16.89
N ILE A 52 0.57 -13.71 17.34
CA ILE A 52 -0.61 -13.63 16.45
C ILE A 52 -0.57 -12.34 15.62
N ARG A 53 -0.34 -11.18 16.25
CA ARG A 53 -0.22 -9.90 15.53
C ARG A 53 0.90 -9.91 14.50
N SER A 54 2.04 -10.50 14.83
CA SER A 54 3.20 -10.56 13.95
C SER A 54 2.93 -11.44 12.73
N VAL A 55 2.29 -12.59 12.91
CA VAL A 55 1.87 -13.47 11.81
C VAL A 55 0.86 -12.77 10.91
N LEU A 56 -0.17 -12.16 11.49
CA LEU A 56 -1.18 -11.42 10.70
C LEU A 56 -0.59 -10.23 9.96
N LEU A 57 0.38 -9.53 10.55
CA LEU A 57 1.07 -8.42 9.89
C LEU A 57 1.90 -8.94 8.71
N ARG A 58 2.65 -10.02 8.88
CA ARG A 58 3.41 -10.63 7.79
C ARG A 58 2.48 -11.06 6.65
N ASP A 59 1.41 -11.79 6.97
CA ASP A 59 0.46 -12.27 5.97
C ASP A 59 -0.21 -11.09 5.22
N ARG A 60 -0.49 -9.98 5.93
CA ARG A 60 -0.95 -8.73 5.30
C ARG A 60 0.11 -8.12 4.40
N CYS A 61 1.37 -8.05 4.82
CA CYS A 61 2.46 -7.55 3.98
C CYS A 61 2.61 -8.37 2.69
N ASP A 62 2.47 -9.70 2.78
CA ASP A 62 2.50 -10.60 1.62
C ASP A 62 1.32 -10.31 0.67
N GLU A 63 0.11 -10.14 1.22
CA GLU A 63 -1.08 -9.77 0.43
C GLU A 63 -0.90 -8.42 -0.27
N GLU A 64 -0.45 -7.39 0.45
CA GLU A 64 -0.23 -6.06 -0.12
C GLU A 64 0.86 -6.08 -1.19
N LEU A 65 1.94 -6.84 -0.99
CA LEU A 65 2.99 -6.99 -2.01
C LEU A 65 2.44 -7.66 -3.28
N CYS A 66 1.59 -8.68 -3.14
CA CYS A 66 0.90 -9.30 -4.27
C CYS A 66 -0.04 -8.32 -4.98
N ARG A 67 -0.81 -7.51 -4.23
CA ARG A 67 -1.69 -6.48 -4.80
C ARG A 67 -0.89 -5.43 -5.57
N LEU A 68 0.17 -4.89 -4.98
CA LEU A 68 1.06 -3.92 -5.62
C LEU A 68 1.68 -4.49 -6.91
N MET A 69 2.11 -5.76 -6.91
CA MET A 69 2.62 -6.41 -8.11
C MET A 69 1.56 -6.44 -9.24
N ASN A 70 0.32 -6.79 -8.89
CA ASN A 70 -0.77 -6.82 -9.86
C ASN A 70 -1.12 -5.43 -10.41
N GLU A 71 -1.14 -4.41 -9.54
CA GLU A 71 -1.36 -3.02 -9.94
C GLU A 71 -0.26 -2.52 -10.88
N LEU A 72 1.01 -2.82 -10.56
CA LEU A 72 2.16 -2.48 -11.42
C LEU A 72 2.07 -3.14 -12.79
N LEU A 73 1.69 -4.42 -12.85
CA LEU A 73 1.49 -5.12 -14.12
C LEU A 73 0.38 -4.47 -14.94
N THR A 74 -0.77 -4.22 -14.31
CA THR A 74 -1.93 -3.59 -14.95
C THR A 74 -1.58 -2.19 -15.48
N GLN A 75 -0.85 -1.40 -14.68
CA GLN A 75 -0.41 -0.06 -15.07
C GLN A 75 0.54 -0.08 -16.28
N ARG A 76 1.49 -1.04 -16.31
CA ARG A 76 2.43 -1.19 -17.42
C ARG A 76 1.74 -1.68 -18.69
N GLU A 77 0.81 -2.62 -18.56
CA GLU A 77 0.00 -3.12 -19.67
C GLU A 77 -0.82 -2.00 -20.30
N TRP A 78 -1.63 -1.29 -19.48
CA TRP A 78 -2.41 -0.15 -19.92
C TRP A 78 -1.54 0.90 -20.63
N PHE A 79 -0.42 1.27 -20.03
CA PHE A 79 0.47 2.26 -20.62
C PHE A 79 1.07 1.79 -21.95
N SER A 80 1.45 0.51 -22.05
CA SER A 80 2.01 -0.04 -23.28
C SER A 80 1.00 -0.04 -24.42
N GLU A 81 -0.25 -0.41 -24.14
CA GLU A 81 -1.33 -0.37 -25.13
C GLU A 81 -1.60 1.06 -25.59
N GLU A 82 -1.81 1.98 -24.64
CA GLU A 82 -2.10 3.37 -24.94
C GLU A 82 -0.96 4.03 -25.75
N TRP A 83 0.29 3.76 -25.36
CA TRP A 83 1.46 4.27 -26.07
C TRP A 83 1.51 3.78 -27.52
N GLN A 84 1.28 2.48 -27.75
CA GLN A 84 1.27 1.91 -29.09
C GLN A 84 0.16 2.52 -29.95
N ILE A 85 -1.06 2.61 -29.42
CA ILE A 85 -2.21 3.20 -30.12
C ILE A 85 -1.90 4.64 -30.53
N VAL A 86 -1.39 5.46 -29.63
CA VAL A 86 -1.08 6.87 -29.93
C VAL A 86 0.00 6.98 -31.00
N VAL A 87 1.07 6.19 -30.92
CA VAL A 87 2.13 6.18 -31.94
C VAL A 87 1.59 5.75 -33.30
N ASP A 88 0.82 4.66 -33.35
CA ASP A 88 0.23 4.15 -34.58
C ASP A 88 -0.77 5.15 -35.19
N CYS A 89 -1.58 5.81 -34.37
CA CYS A 89 -2.53 6.83 -34.83
C CYS A 89 -1.82 8.07 -35.40
N ILE A 90 -0.70 8.50 -34.82
CA ILE A 90 0.09 9.62 -35.35
C ILE A 90 0.61 9.31 -36.77
N GLU A 91 0.95 8.05 -37.05
CA GLU A 91 1.47 7.64 -38.36
C GLU A 91 0.37 7.42 -39.41
N THR A 92 -0.85 7.10 -38.98
CA THR A 92 -1.93 6.64 -39.87
C THR A 92 -3.00 7.70 -40.14
N VAL A 93 -3.21 8.66 -39.23
CA VAL A 93 -4.23 9.70 -39.38
C VAL A 93 -3.73 10.82 -40.29
N GLU A 94 -4.54 11.17 -41.29
CA GLU A 94 -4.23 12.24 -42.26
C GLU A 94 -4.62 13.64 -41.79
N ASP A 95 -5.55 13.73 -40.83
CA ASP A 95 -6.05 15.01 -40.28
C ASP A 95 -5.00 15.68 -39.39
N GLU A 96 -4.49 16.84 -39.82
CA GLU A 96 -3.44 17.58 -39.13
C GLU A 96 -3.85 18.03 -37.72
N ASP A 97 -5.12 18.39 -37.50
CA ASP A 97 -5.60 18.83 -36.19
C ASP A 97 -5.64 17.66 -35.20
N LEU A 98 -6.08 16.49 -35.67
CA LEU A 98 -6.06 15.26 -34.86
C LEU A 98 -4.63 14.80 -34.57
N VAL A 99 -3.73 14.87 -35.57
CA VAL A 99 -2.31 14.54 -35.39
C VAL A 99 -1.65 15.46 -34.37
N TYR A 100 -2.01 16.75 -34.35
CA TYR A 100 -1.53 17.67 -33.31
C TYR A 100 -1.98 17.20 -31.92
N GLN A 101 -3.28 16.92 -31.73
CA GLN A 101 -3.79 16.44 -30.43
C GLN A 101 -3.15 15.13 -29.99
N LEU A 102 -2.91 14.20 -30.92
CA LEU A 102 -2.23 12.94 -30.64
C LEU A 102 -0.76 13.15 -30.21
N LYS A 103 -0.07 14.13 -30.80
CA LYS A 103 1.28 14.51 -30.35
C LYS A 103 1.27 15.07 -28.93
N GLU A 104 0.31 15.92 -28.59
CA GLU A 104 0.13 16.41 -27.22
C GLU A 104 -0.14 15.27 -26.24
N CYS A 105 -1.01 14.32 -26.61
CA CYS A 105 -1.27 13.12 -25.83
C CYS A 105 0.01 12.29 -25.63
N ARG A 106 0.81 12.10 -26.69
CA ARG A 106 2.11 11.41 -26.61
C ARG A 106 3.07 12.12 -25.65
N HIS A 107 3.11 13.46 -25.66
CA HIS A 107 3.92 14.24 -24.74
C HIS A 107 3.48 14.03 -23.28
N PHE A 108 2.18 14.09 -23.02
CA PHE A 108 1.62 13.81 -21.70
C PHE A 108 1.95 12.39 -21.20
N LEU A 109 1.83 11.38 -22.06
CA LEU A 109 2.21 10.01 -21.71
C LEU A 109 3.70 9.89 -21.35
N LEU A 110 4.58 10.61 -22.05
CA LEU A 110 6.00 10.65 -21.71
C LEU A 110 6.26 11.25 -20.33
N GLU A 111 5.57 12.34 -19.97
CA GLU A 111 5.69 12.98 -18.64
C GLU A 111 5.24 12.04 -17.52
N ILE A 112 4.09 11.39 -17.71
CA ILE A 112 3.61 10.36 -16.79
C ILE A 112 4.63 9.24 -16.66
N CYS A 113 5.17 8.73 -17.76
CA CYS A 113 6.13 7.63 -17.74
C CYS A 113 7.42 8.02 -16.99
N VAL A 114 7.94 9.23 -17.21
CA VAL A 114 9.12 9.74 -16.49
C VAL A 114 8.85 9.85 -15.00
N THR A 115 7.67 10.34 -14.63
CA THR A 115 7.24 10.48 -13.23
C THR A 115 7.12 9.12 -12.57
N TRP A 116 6.41 8.18 -13.20
CA TRP A 116 6.22 6.82 -12.68
C TRP A 116 7.54 6.08 -12.54
N LYS A 117 8.40 6.09 -13.56
CA LYS A 117 9.71 5.41 -13.48
C LYS A 117 10.53 5.90 -12.28
N ARG A 118 10.50 7.20 -11.97
CA ARG A 118 11.17 7.74 -10.76
C ARG A 118 10.68 7.08 -9.47
N PHE A 119 9.37 6.86 -9.33
CA PHE A 119 8.80 6.21 -8.14
C PHE A 119 8.98 4.69 -8.16
N LEU A 120 9.01 4.08 -9.35
CA LEU A 120 9.15 2.64 -9.53
C LEU A 120 10.58 2.13 -9.37
N ASP A 121 11.61 2.97 -9.57
CA ASP A 121 13.02 2.60 -9.37
C ASP A 121 13.30 2.04 -7.95
N GLY A 122 12.51 2.45 -6.94
CA GLY A 122 12.63 1.95 -5.57
C GLY A 122 12.01 0.56 -5.33
N ILE A 123 11.10 0.13 -6.19
CA ILE A 123 10.40 -1.14 -6.09
C ILE A 123 11.20 -2.16 -6.90
N ARG A 124 12.17 -2.84 -6.25
CA ARG A 124 13.06 -3.86 -6.86
C ARG A 124 12.24 -4.95 -7.60
N ASN A 125 11.96 -4.75 -8.88
CA ASN A 125 11.21 -5.71 -9.71
C ASN A 125 11.53 -5.61 -11.21
N GLU A 126 12.55 -4.87 -11.61
CA GLU A 126 12.87 -4.69 -13.04
C GLU A 126 13.30 -5.99 -13.73
N GLU A 127 13.94 -6.93 -13.00
CA GLU A 127 14.45 -8.18 -13.59
C GLU A 127 13.36 -9.18 -13.99
N LEU A 128 12.14 -9.08 -13.45
CA LEU A 128 11.07 -10.06 -13.67
C LEU A 128 10.06 -9.62 -14.74
N LEU A 129 10.14 -8.38 -15.20
CA LEU A 129 9.10 -7.78 -16.02
C LEU A 129 9.61 -7.46 -17.43
N PRO A 130 8.81 -7.71 -18.48
CA PRO A 130 9.19 -7.38 -19.84
C PRO A 130 9.38 -5.86 -20.00
N ALA A 131 10.22 -5.48 -20.96
CA ALA A 131 10.40 -4.08 -21.33
C ALA A 131 9.06 -3.49 -21.81
N TRP A 132 8.73 -2.28 -21.35
CA TRP A 132 7.48 -1.59 -21.67
C TRP A 132 7.70 -0.10 -21.92
N GLY A 133 6.80 0.49 -22.72
CA GLY A 133 6.74 1.93 -22.97
C GLY A 133 7.79 2.48 -23.96
N PRO A 134 7.99 3.81 -23.97
CA PRO A 134 8.86 4.51 -24.91
C PRO A 134 10.32 4.08 -24.86
N SER A 135 11.04 4.37 -25.95
CA SER A 135 12.47 4.10 -26.02
C SER A 135 13.25 4.92 -24.97
N GLN A 136 14.45 4.44 -24.63
CA GLN A 136 15.34 5.17 -23.71
C GLN A 136 15.75 6.55 -24.25
N GLU A 137 15.71 6.75 -25.57
CA GLU A 137 16.02 8.04 -26.20
C GLU A 137 14.86 9.03 -26.05
N ASP A 138 13.62 8.56 -26.20
CA ASP A 138 12.41 9.36 -25.99
C ASP A 138 12.33 9.82 -24.53
N LEU A 139 12.62 8.91 -23.58
CA LEU A 139 12.62 9.22 -22.15
C LEU A 139 13.70 10.22 -21.76
N LYS A 140 14.91 10.14 -22.34
CA LYS A 140 15.98 11.13 -22.12
C LYS A 140 15.62 12.51 -22.66
N THR A 141 14.87 12.56 -23.76
CA THR A 141 14.44 13.82 -24.36
C THR A 141 13.31 14.43 -23.53
N ALA A 142 12.31 13.62 -23.16
CA ALA A 142 11.23 14.02 -22.27
C ALA A 142 11.73 14.50 -20.90
N ARG A 143 12.68 13.77 -20.27
CA ARG A 143 13.25 14.17 -18.97
C ARG A 143 14.01 15.51 -19.06
N ARG A 144 14.63 15.83 -20.19
CA ARG A 144 15.27 17.15 -20.40
C ARG A 144 14.23 18.26 -20.51
N HIS A 145 13.13 18.02 -21.21
CA HIS A 145 12.02 18.97 -21.35
C HIS A 145 11.31 19.19 -20.01
N PHE A 146 10.90 18.10 -19.34
CA PHE A 146 10.24 18.13 -18.04
C PHE A 146 11.08 18.84 -16.97
N ASN A 147 12.39 18.55 -16.90
CA ASN A 147 13.27 19.26 -15.96
C ASN A 147 13.43 20.74 -16.34
N SER A 148 13.39 21.10 -17.63
CA SER A 148 13.42 22.48 -18.10
C SER A 148 12.13 23.24 -17.77
N ASP A 149 10.98 22.60 -17.93
CA ASP A 149 9.67 23.19 -17.62
C ASP A 149 9.47 23.34 -16.11
N ILE A 150 9.94 22.38 -15.30
CA ILE A 150 10.01 22.54 -13.85
C ILE A 150 10.92 23.73 -13.51
N LEU A 151 12.11 23.82 -14.11
CA LEU A 151 13.04 24.93 -13.83
C LEU A 151 12.48 26.29 -14.29
N SER A 152 11.74 26.34 -15.40
CA SER A 152 11.12 27.57 -15.90
C SER A 152 9.92 27.99 -15.05
N ASN A 153 9.09 27.04 -14.64
CA ASN A 153 7.95 27.29 -13.74
C ASN A 153 8.40 27.71 -12.33
N LEU A 154 9.56 27.24 -11.86
CA LEU A 154 10.19 27.70 -10.63
C LEU A 154 10.87 29.09 -10.77
N SER A 155 11.09 29.57 -11.99
CA SER A 155 11.78 30.84 -12.25
C SER A 155 10.86 32.05 -12.38
N GLU A 156 9.54 31.84 -12.47
CA GLU A 156 8.59 32.93 -12.70
C GLU A 156 7.81 33.38 -11.47
N ASP A 157 7.81 32.67 -10.32
CA ASP A 157 7.00 33.13 -9.18
C ASP A 157 7.44 32.79 -7.72
N ASP A 158 8.61 32.19 -7.45
CA ASP A 158 8.97 31.86 -6.05
C ASP A 158 10.31 32.47 -5.58
N GLU A 159 10.21 33.64 -4.96
CA GLU A 159 11.14 34.08 -3.89
C GLU A 159 10.93 33.31 -2.56
N ASP A 160 10.30 32.13 -2.58
CA ASP A 160 10.11 31.30 -1.37
C ASP A 160 10.07 29.79 -1.63
N PHE A 161 10.83 29.26 -2.61
CA PHE A 161 11.21 27.84 -2.55
C PHE A 161 12.47 27.71 -1.71
N SER A 162 12.31 27.96 -0.40
CA SER A 162 13.17 27.29 0.56
C SER A 162 13.13 25.81 0.20
N SER A 163 14.30 25.20 0.03
CA SER A 163 14.45 23.76 0.12
C SER A 163 13.99 23.37 1.53
N GLY A 164 12.68 23.28 1.72
CA GLY A 164 12.08 22.65 2.87
C GLY A 164 12.56 21.21 2.81
N GLU A 165 13.61 20.91 3.55
CA GLU A 165 13.56 19.75 4.41
C GLU A 165 12.19 19.88 5.11
N GLU A 166 11.16 19.27 4.53
CA GLU A 166 9.97 18.92 5.28
C GLU A 166 10.54 18.06 6.40
N ASP A 167 10.75 18.69 7.56
CA ASP A 167 10.95 18.01 8.82
C ASP A 167 9.86 16.96 8.84
N PHE A 168 10.30 15.73 8.63
CA PHE A 168 9.44 14.57 8.64
C PHE A 168 8.88 14.54 10.06
N ASP A 169 7.64 15.01 10.25
CA ASP A 169 6.98 15.08 11.55
C ASP A 169 6.90 13.66 12.12
N GLU A 170 7.91 13.29 12.90
CA GLU A 170 8.07 11.99 13.55
C GLU A 170 6.87 11.68 14.45
N ASP A 171 6.17 12.73 14.90
CA ASP A 171 4.95 12.70 15.70
C ASP A 171 3.67 12.28 14.93
N ASN A 172 3.71 12.26 13.59
CA ASN A 172 2.58 11.82 12.76
C ASN A 172 2.74 10.37 12.24
N LEU A 173 3.80 9.68 12.65
CA LEU A 173 3.84 8.24 12.51
C LEU A 173 2.84 7.62 13.49
N ASP A 174 2.05 6.67 13.00
CA ASP A 174 1.27 5.79 13.87
C ASP A 174 2.26 5.15 14.85
N ILE A 175 2.22 5.59 16.11
CA ILE A 175 3.07 5.10 17.20
C ILE A 175 2.96 3.57 17.28
N GLY A 176 1.82 2.99 16.90
CA GLY A 176 1.64 1.54 16.80
C GLY A 176 2.38 0.86 15.63
N LEU A 177 2.72 1.58 14.56
CA LEU A 177 3.59 1.12 13.47
C LEU A 177 5.08 1.21 13.84
N ILE A 178 5.51 2.31 14.49
CA ILE A 178 6.90 2.45 14.98
C ILE A 178 7.21 1.37 16.02
N GLU A 179 6.34 1.21 17.02
CA GLU A 179 6.55 0.25 18.10
C GLU A 179 6.56 -1.20 17.58
N ARG A 180 5.84 -1.49 16.49
CA ARG A 180 5.90 -2.78 15.78
C ARG A 180 7.17 -2.96 14.96
N MET A 181 7.66 -1.91 14.29
CA MET A 181 8.92 -1.98 13.54
C MET A 181 10.12 -2.15 14.47
N GLU A 182 10.15 -1.45 15.60
CA GLU A 182 11.19 -1.60 16.61
C GLU A 182 11.16 -2.98 17.28
N ALA A 183 9.97 -3.52 17.58
CA ALA A 183 9.82 -4.87 18.10
C ALA A 183 10.32 -5.97 17.13
N LEU A 184 10.26 -5.72 15.81
CA LEU A 184 10.81 -6.62 14.79
C LEU A 184 12.34 -6.49 14.67
N ASN A 185 12.90 -5.31 14.95
CA ASN A 185 14.34 -5.04 14.84
C ASN A 185 15.17 -5.61 16.01
N VAL A 186 14.53 -5.94 17.14
CA VAL A 186 15.20 -6.57 18.29
C VAL A 186 15.56 -8.04 18.05
N ASN A 187 14.96 -8.71 17.05
CA ASN A 187 15.20 -10.15 16.81
C ASN A 187 16.16 -10.47 15.64
N VAL A 188 16.54 -9.52 14.80
CA VAL A 188 17.42 -9.83 13.65
C VAL A 188 18.86 -10.11 14.11
N ASN A 189 19.30 -9.51 15.22
CA ASN A 189 20.66 -9.69 15.73
C ASN A 189 20.86 -10.91 16.66
N GLN A 190 19.79 -11.67 16.98
CA GLN A 190 19.91 -12.89 17.80
C GLN A 190 19.78 -14.19 16.99
N THR A 191 19.31 -14.14 15.75
CA THR A 191 19.20 -15.35 14.89
C THR A 191 20.42 -15.64 14.02
N VAL A 192 21.39 -14.71 13.91
CA VAL A 192 22.59 -14.94 13.09
C VAL A 192 23.68 -15.75 13.79
N ASP A 193 23.68 -15.79 15.13
CA ASP A 193 24.68 -16.55 15.92
C ASP A 193 24.23 -17.97 16.29
N SER A 194 23.00 -18.39 15.96
CA SER A 194 22.49 -19.74 16.25
C SER A 194 22.40 -20.66 15.02
N ILE A 195 22.79 -20.19 13.83
CA ILE A 195 22.77 -20.98 12.58
C ILE A 195 24.18 -21.46 12.18
N PHE A 196 25.22 -21.03 12.91
CA PHE A 196 26.58 -21.53 12.77
C PHE A 196 27.15 -22.01 14.12
N ASP A 197 26.56 -23.07 14.67
CA ASP A 197 27.24 -24.07 15.50
C ASP A 197 26.46 -25.40 15.47
#